data_AF-A0A8T5S0K7-F1
#
_entry.id   AF-A0A8T5S0K7-F1
#
_cell.length_a   1.000
_cell.length_b   1.000
_cell.length_c   1.000
_cell.angle_alpha   90.00
_cell.angle_beta   90.00
_cell.angle_gamma   90.00
#
_symmetry.space_group_name_H-M   'P 1'
#
loop_
_entity.id
_entity.type
_entity.pdbx_description
1 polymer ?
#
loop_
_entity_poly.entity_id
_entity_poly.type
_entity_poly.pdbx_seq_one_letter_code
_entity_poly.pdbx_strand_id
1 'polypeptide(L)'
;MPKKKKKLVIIGLDCAAPKTLFEDFKENCPNISKLMKLGVYGKLRTSDPPITIPAWMVMATGKKAGTLGLYGFRHRKENSYNDFWIASSYNIREQKVWDIIGEKGLKSCILGIPPTYPVQKINGCLVSGFITPDNTTEFTYPPELKEEIQENIGEYIFDVNFRVEKKEVLLDEIYKMTRMQFKTVRYLLQTKEWDYFHFVIIGLDRFHHAFWKFYDKEHPKYEEGNIFENEMKKYYSYLDNEIGEILELLNEETSVMIVSDHGAKAMKGLICVNMALEKLGLLKFKTKPQSKTRIENADIDWDNTYAWGWGGYYARIFLNLEGREINGIIKEEDYETIRNEIAKKLKTIKDANGKPMNTKVYKPEELYEIIRGDAPDLLVYFDNLNWRSAGTVGYDSMYLDENDTGPDDAVHDWHGVYIIFDPKKKIGKDLGERSILDIAPTSLNILGVKIPLDFEGNVINL
;
A
#
# COMPACT_ATOMS: atom_id res chain seq x y z
N MET A 1 7.81 -26.41 34.44
CA MET A 1 7.76 -26.58 32.98
C MET A 1 8.19 -25.27 32.35
N PRO A 2 9.10 -25.25 31.36
CA PRO A 2 9.34 -24.01 30.60
C PRO A 2 8.02 -23.55 29.99
N LYS A 3 7.67 -22.27 30.14
CA LYS A 3 6.45 -21.71 29.51
C LYS A 3 6.52 -22.03 28.00
N LYS A 4 5.49 -22.69 27.46
CA LYS A 4 5.36 -22.90 26.01
C LYS A 4 5.48 -21.54 25.31
N LYS A 5 6.28 -21.50 24.24
CA LYS A 5 6.65 -20.29 23.51
C LYS A 5 5.49 -19.87 22.61
N LYS A 6 4.95 -18.67 22.80
CA LYS A 6 3.89 -18.11 21.95
C LYS A 6 4.42 -17.91 20.53
N LYS A 7 3.57 -18.18 19.54
CA LYS A 7 3.83 -17.93 18.13
C LYS A 7 2.81 -16.94 17.55
N LEU A 8 3.17 -16.30 16.44
CA LEU A 8 2.31 -15.35 15.75
C LEU A 8 2.36 -15.58 14.23
N VAL A 9 1.19 -15.71 13.62
CA VAL A 9 1.02 -15.64 12.16
C VAL A 9 0.29 -14.35 11.81
N ILE A 10 0.85 -13.57 10.89
CA ILE A 10 0.20 -12.40 10.29
C ILE A 10 -0.09 -12.71 8.83
N ILE A 11 -1.38 -12.62 8.48
CA ILE A 11 -1.93 -12.79 7.15
C ILE A 11 -2.23 -11.38 6.62
N GLY A 12 -1.35 -10.89 5.76
CA GLY A 12 -1.54 -9.63 5.04
C GLY A 12 -2.40 -9.85 3.80
N LEU A 13 -3.56 -9.20 3.75
CA LEU A 13 -4.40 -9.12 2.56
C LEU A 13 -4.27 -7.71 2.00
N ASP A 14 -3.46 -7.55 0.96
CA ASP A 14 -3.19 -6.24 0.37
C ASP A 14 -4.49 -5.60 -0.12
N CYS A 15 -4.75 -4.35 0.25
CA CYS A 15 -5.91 -3.58 -0.18
C CYS A 15 -7.28 -4.12 0.32
N ALA A 16 -7.34 -4.97 1.35
CA ALA A 16 -8.61 -5.45 1.90
C ALA A 16 -9.39 -4.31 2.60
N ALA A 17 -10.61 -4.05 2.12
CA ALA A 17 -11.47 -2.99 2.63
C ALA A 17 -12.45 -3.51 3.71
N PRO A 18 -12.75 -2.72 4.76
CA PRO A 18 -13.78 -3.08 5.74
C PRO A 18 -15.15 -3.36 5.11
N LYS A 19 -15.56 -2.55 4.14
CA LYS A 19 -16.84 -2.70 3.43
C LYS A 19 -16.96 -4.10 2.82
N THR A 20 -15.96 -4.54 2.07
CA THR A 20 -16.00 -5.84 1.40
C THR A 20 -15.87 -7.00 2.40
N LEU A 21 -14.89 -6.93 3.32
CA LEU A 21 -14.57 -8.07 4.19
C LEU A 21 -15.53 -8.23 5.39
N PHE A 22 -15.95 -7.14 6.01
CA PHE A 22 -16.77 -7.15 7.22
C PHE A 22 -18.26 -6.97 6.96
N GLU A 23 -18.64 -6.57 5.75
CA GLU A 23 -20.04 -6.34 5.39
C GLU A 23 -20.42 -7.23 4.19
N ASP A 24 -20.02 -6.86 2.97
CA ASP A 24 -20.57 -7.44 1.73
C ASP A 24 -20.33 -8.95 1.57
N PHE A 25 -19.14 -9.42 1.95
CA PHE A 25 -18.74 -10.83 1.78
C PHE A 25 -18.52 -11.56 3.10
N LYS A 26 -18.94 -11.00 4.23
CA LYS A 26 -18.77 -11.60 5.55
C LYS A 26 -19.33 -13.03 5.62
N GLU A 27 -20.53 -13.24 5.09
CA GLU A 27 -21.20 -14.55 5.07
C GLU A 27 -20.55 -15.53 4.07
N ASN A 28 -19.76 -15.02 3.11
CA ASN A 28 -18.98 -15.85 2.18
C ASN A 28 -17.59 -16.21 2.72
N CYS A 29 -17.20 -15.62 3.86
CA CYS A 29 -15.90 -15.83 4.49
C CYS A 29 -16.06 -16.44 5.91
N PRO A 30 -16.47 -17.73 6.01
CA PRO A 30 -16.74 -18.37 7.31
C PRO A 30 -15.52 -18.45 8.23
N ASN A 31 -14.30 -18.64 7.70
CA ASN A 31 -13.09 -18.74 8.52
C ASN A 31 -12.71 -17.38 9.12
N ILE A 32 -12.72 -16.33 8.31
CA ILE A 32 -12.48 -14.95 8.74
C ILE A 32 -13.58 -14.51 9.73
N SER A 33 -14.85 -14.80 9.41
CA SER A 33 -15.97 -14.56 10.32
C SER A 33 -15.81 -15.25 11.68
N LYS A 34 -15.26 -16.47 11.71
CA LYS A 34 -14.95 -17.18 12.96
C LYS A 34 -13.85 -16.47 13.75
N LEU A 35 -12.80 -15.98 13.10
CA LEU A 35 -11.76 -15.19 13.74
C LEU A 35 -12.32 -13.88 14.34
N MET A 36 -13.21 -13.18 13.62
CA MET A 36 -13.89 -11.99 14.15
C MET A 36 -14.77 -12.30 15.37
N LYS A 37 -15.53 -13.41 15.33
CA LYS A 37 -16.42 -13.83 16.42
C LYS A 37 -15.65 -14.22 17.69
N LEU A 38 -14.41 -14.68 17.57
CA LEU A 38 -13.62 -15.16 18.71
C LEU A 38 -12.50 -14.20 19.13
N GLY A 39 -12.06 -13.32 18.23
CA GLY A 39 -10.99 -12.35 18.44
C GLY A 39 -11.49 -10.93 18.63
N VAL A 40 -10.59 -9.97 18.41
CA VAL A 40 -10.91 -8.55 18.28
C VAL A 40 -10.71 -8.11 16.83
N TYR A 41 -11.49 -7.16 16.36
CA TYR A 41 -11.37 -6.66 14.98
C TYR A 41 -11.80 -5.21 14.87
N GLY A 42 -11.58 -4.61 13.70
CA GLY A 42 -12.05 -3.27 13.38
C GLY A 42 -11.33 -2.68 12.16
N LYS A 43 -11.55 -1.38 11.94
CA LYS A 43 -10.92 -0.65 10.84
C LYS A 43 -9.46 -0.32 11.19
N LEU A 44 -8.54 -0.55 10.27
CA LEU A 44 -7.14 -0.17 10.42
C LEU A 44 -6.88 1.09 9.60
N ARG A 45 -6.69 2.24 10.25
CA ARG A 45 -6.27 3.48 9.59
C ARG A 45 -4.85 3.30 9.06
N THR A 46 -4.68 3.37 7.75
CA THR A 46 -3.41 3.21 7.03
C THR A 46 -2.42 4.34 7.32
N SER A 47 -1.25 4.33 6.68
CA SER A 47 -0.29 5.42 6.71
C SER A 47 -0.74 6.62 5.87
N ASP A 48 -0.06 7.75 6.05
CA ASP A 48 -0.08 8.83 5.08
C ASP A 48 1.25 8.76 4.32
N PRO A 49 1.28 8.55 3.00
CA PRO A 49 0.16 8.25 2.13
C PRO A 49 -0.37 6.79 2.25
N PRO A 50 -1.61 6.52 1.82
CA PRO A 50 -2.24 5.20 1.85
C PRO A 50 -1.78 4.39 0.63
N ILE A 51 -0.54 3.91 0.60
CA ILE A 51 0.03 3.22 -0.56
C ILE A 51 0.96 2.11 -0.12
N THR A 52 1.01 1.05 -0.92
CA THR A 52 1.47 -0.28 -0.50
C THR A 52 2.89 -0.31 0.09
N ILE A 53 3.92 0.22 -0.59
CA ILE A 53 5.30 0.22 -0.06
C ILE A 53 5.43 0.97 1.27
N PRO A 54 5.00 2.25 1.38
CA PRO A 54 5.00 2.95 2.65
C PRO A 54 4.17 2.24 3.72
N ALA A 55 2.94 1.84 3.42
CA ALA A 55 2.02 1.30 4.41
C ALA A 55 2.52 0.00 5.06
N TRP A 56 3.00 -0.97 4.28
CA TRP A 56 3.59 -2.19 4.84
C TRP A 56 4.86 -1.91 5.66
N MET A 57 5.69 -0.94 5.27
CA MET A 57 6.87 -0.58 6.07
C MET A 57 6.53 0.21 7.32
N VAL A 58 5.52 1.08 7.29
CA VAL A 58 4.97 1.72 8.49
C VAL A 58 4.47 0.64 9.45
N MET A 59 3.74 -0.35 8.95
CA MET A 59 3.25 -1.48 9.73
C MET A 59 4.38 -2.32 10.32
N ALA A 60 5.43 -2.58 9.54
CA ALA A 60 6.54 -3.44 9.95
C ALA A 60 7.54 -2.75 10.88
N THR A 61 7.66 -1.43 10.83
CA THR A 61 8.64 -0.68 11.65
C THR A 61 8.01 0.03 12.84
N GLY A 62 6.69 0.23 12.85
CA GLY A 62 6.03 1.06 13.86
C GLY A 62 6.41 2.54 13.74
N LYS A 63 6.91 2.99 12.59
CA LYS A 63 7.35 4.36 12.31
C LYS A 63 6.53 4.96 11.18
N LYS A 64 6.25 6.26 11.24
CA LYS A 64 5.54 6.96 10.16
C LYS A 64 6.37 7.06 8.89
N ALA A 65 5.67 7.23 7.76
CA ALA A 65 6.27 7.33 6.45
C ALA A 65 7.33 8.45 6.33
N GLY A 66 7.14 9.58 7.01
CA GLY A 66 8.14 10.66 7.06
C GLY A 66 9.45 10.24 7.72
N THR A 67 9.39 9.48 8.82
CA THR A 67 10.57 8.91 9.50
C THR A 67 11.32 7.95 8.59
N LEU A 68 10.59 7.19 7.77
CA LEU A 68 11.15 6.26 6.79
C LEU A 68 11.64 6.97 5.51
N GLY A 69 11.31 8.25 5.32
CA GLY A 69 11.52 8.98 4.06
C GLY A 69 10.74 8.38 2.88
N LEU A 70 9.60 7.76 3.14
CA LEU A 70 8.79 7.03 2.16
C LEU A 70 7.49 7.76 1.81
N TYR A 71 7.57 8.71 0.87
CA TYR A 71 6.39 9.44 0.39
C TYR A 71 5.79 8.81 -0.86
N GLY A 72 5.81 7.49 -1.04
CA GLY A 72 5.32 6.79 -2.24
C GLY A 72 6.32 5.78 -2.82
N PHE A 73 6.12 5.40 -4.09
CA PHE A 73 6.97 4.42 -4.81
C PHE A 73 8.28 4.99 -5.36
N ARG A 74 8.20 6.21 -5.91
CA ARG A 74 9.32 6.93 -6.53
C ARG A 74 9.63 8.18 -5.73
N HIS A 75 10.88 8.58 -5.67
CA HIS A 75 11.37 9.71 -4.89
C HIS A 75 12.38 10.49 -5.70
N ARG A 76 12.42 11.82 -5.52
CA ARG A 76 13.43 12.65 -6.18
C ARG A 76 14.82 12.23 -5.74
N LYS A 77 15.79 12.42 -6.63
CA LYS A 77 17.20 12.32 -6.30
C LYS A 77 17.76 13.73 -6.15
N GLU A 78 18.08 14.11 -4.92
CA GLU A 78 18.69 15.41 -4.60
C GLU A 78 17.84 16.59 -5.11
N ASN A 79 16.52 16.50 -4.95
CA ASN A 79 15.53 17.48 -5.42
C ASN A 79 15.47 17.70 -6.95
N SER A 80 16.12 16.86 -7.77
CA SER A 80 16.05 16.91 -9.24
C SER A 80 14.61 16.90 -9.77
N TYR A 81 14.37 17.63 -10.87
CA TYR A 81 13.08 17.62 -11.57
C TYR A 81 12.76 16.25 -12.19
N ASN A 82 13.78 15.59 -12.75
CA ASN A 82 13.60 14.42 -13.61
C ASN A 82 14.26 13.16 -13.07
N ASP A 83 15.26 13.28 -12.19
CA ASP A 83 15.94 12.11 -11.62
C ASP A 83 15.21 11.59 -10.39
N PHE A 84 15.03 10.27 -10.35
CA PHE A 84 14.36 9.60 -9.25
C PHE A 84 14.98 8.25 -8.93
N TRP A 85 14.70 7.76 -7.74
CA TRP A 85 14.92 6.38 -7.34
C TRP A 85 13.59 5.73 -6.95
N ILE A 86 13.54 4.40 -6.99
CA ILE A 86 12.41 3.60 -6.54
C ILE A 86 12.75 3.00 -5.19
N ALA A 87 11.79 3.07 -4.26
CA ALA A 87 11.99 2.52 -2.92
C ALA A 87 12.25 1.01 -2.94
N SER A 88 13.33 0.62 -2.26
CA SER A 88 13.79 -0.76 -2.09
C SER A 88 14.05 -1.04 -0.61
N SER A 89 14.32 -2.31 -0.28
CA SER A 89 14.67 -2.71 1.09
C SER A 89 15.89 -1.95 1.64
N TYR A 90 16.85 -1.57 0.78
CA TYR A 90 18.06 -0.83 1.19
C TYR A 90 17.77 0.60 1.65
N ASN A 91 16.62 1.15 1.27
CA ASN A 91 16.21 2.48 1.73
C ASN A 91 15.59 2.43 3.14
N ILE A 92 15.23 1.25 3.65
CA ILE A 92 14.63 1.08 4.97
C ILE A 92 15.73 0.90 6.02
N ARG A 93 16.03 1.99 6.73
CA ARG A 93 17.07 2.02 7.78
C ARG A 93 16.57 1.63 9.17
N GLU A 94 15.26 1.75 9.40
CA GLU A 94 14.63 1.41 10.67
C GLU A 94 14.49 -0.10 10.81
N GLN A 95 14.59 -0.59 12.05
CA GLN A 95 14.40 -2.01 12.34
C GLN A 95 12.94 -2.39 12.09
N LYS A 96 12.74 -3.49 11.36
CA LYS A 96 11.43 -4.11 11.20
C LYS A 96 11.18 -5.04 12.39
N VAL A 97 9.92 -5.38 12.65
CA VAL A 97 9.53 -6.30 13.72
C VAL A 97 10.32 -7.60 13.69
N TRP A 98 10.55 -8.17 12.52
CA TRP A 98 11.31 -9.42 12.37
C TRP A 98 12.81 -9.27 12.63
N ASP A 99 13.38 -8.07 12.49
CA ASP A 99 14.77 -7.79 12.87
C ASP A 99 14.90 -7.83 14.40
N ILE A 100 13.99 -7.12 15.10
CA ILE A 100 13.95 -7.03 16.57
C ILE A 100 13.70 -8.41 17.20
N ILE A 101 12.79 -9.19 16.62
CA ILE A 101 12.50 -10.58 17.00
C ILE A 101 13.76 -11.44 16.80
N GLY A 102 14.44 -11.29 15.66
CA GLY A 102 15.68 -11.99 15.34
C GLY A 102 16.80 -11.75 16.37
N GLU A 103 16.97 -10.51 16.83
CA GLU A 103 17.94 -10.15 17.88
C GLU A 103 17.67 -10.82 19.24
N LYS A 104 16.44 -11.30 19.47
CA LYS A 104 16.08 -12.11 20.65
C LYS A 104 16.24 -13.61 20.42
N GLY A 105 16.84 -14.01 19.30
CA GLY A 105 17.04 -15.41 18.92
C GLY A 105 15.76 -16.10 18.45
N LEU A 106 14.68 -15.35 18.22
CA LEU A 106 13.43 -15.88 17.67
C LEU A 106 13.51 -15.94 16.15
N LYS A 107 12.86 -16.95 15.55
CA LYS A 107 12.89 -17.17 14.10
C LYS A 107 11.71 -16.53 13.39
N SER A 108 11.98 -15.83 12.30
CA SER A 108 10.96 -15.19 11.46
C SER A 108 10.91 -15.84 10.09
N CYS A 109 9.70 -16.12 9.56
CA CYS A 109 9.52 -16.40 8.13
C CYS A 109 8.67 -15.30 7.48
N ILE A 110 9.22 -14.68 6.45
CA ILE A 110 8.70 -13.48 5.78
C ILE A 110 8.45 -13.82 4.30
N LEU A 111 7.26 -13.52 3.78
CA LEU A 111 6.92 -13.80 2.38
C LEU A 111 6.14 -12.63 1.78
N GLY A 112 6.56 -12.12 0.64
CA GLY A 112 5.71 -11.21 -0.15
C GLY A 112 5.61 -9.77 0.39
N ILE A 113 6.21 -9.44 1.54
CA ILE A 113 6.11 -8.11 2.15
C ILE A 113 6.91 -7.08 1.33
N PRO A 114 6.34 -5.95 0.90
CA PRO A 114 7.04 -4.95 0.10
C PRO A 114 7.47 -3.71 0.93
N PRO A 115 8.63 -3.10 0.65
CA PRO A 115 9.72 -3.60 -0.16
C PRO A 115 10.64 -4.50 0.68
N THR A 116 10.79 -5.76 0.28
CA THR A 116 11.83 -6.67 0.83
C THR A 116 12.85 -7.09 -0.22
N TYR A 117 12.76 -6.55 -1.44
CA TYR A 117 13.80 -6.69 -2.47
C TYR A 117 14.71 -5.44 -2.48
N PRO A 118 16.04 -5.61 -2.65
CA PRO A 118 16.79 -6.87 -2.59
C PRO A 118 16.71 -7.54 -1.22
N VAL A 119 16.82 -8.88 -1.17
CA VAL A 119 16.65 -9.60 0.09
C VAL A 119 17.74 -9.25 1.11
N GLN A 120 17.35 -9.19 2.37
CA GLN A 120 18.25 -8.98 3.50
C GLN A 120 18.28 -10.22 4.39
N LYS A 121 19.42 -10.45 5.04
CA LYS A 121 19.58 -11.51 6.03
C LYS A 121 18.67 -11.27 7.22
N ILE A 122 17.93 -12.30 7.61
CA ILE A 122 17.12 -12.32 8.85
C ILE A 122 17.39 -13.61 9.62
N ASN A 123 16.98 -13.69 10.89
CA ASN A 123 17.00 -14.96 11.62
C ASN A 123 15.81 -15.83 11.19
N GLY A 124 15.95 -16.61 10.10
CA GLY A 124 14.90 -17.46 9.54
C GLY A 124 14.88 -17.43 8.02
N CYS A 125 13.69 -17.28 7.42
CA CYS A 125 13.49 -17.29 5.96
C CYS A 125 12.80 -16.03 5.44
N LEU A 126 13.20 -15.55 4.27
CA LEU A 126 12.58 -14.44 3.57
C LEU A 126 12.39 -14.81 2.10
N VAL A 127 11.23 -14.49 1.54
CA VAL A 127 10.97 -14.47 0.10
C VAL A 127 10.42 -13.09 -0.24
N SER A 128 11.07 -12.37 -1.15
CA SER A 128 10.72 -10.99 -1.43
C SER A 128 9.36 -10.83 -2.11
N GLY A 129 8.81 -9.61 -2.03
CA GLY A 129 7.48 -9.30 -2.56
C GLY A 129 7.45 -8.63 -3.92
N PHE A 130 6.32 -7.99 -4.22
CA PHE A 130 6.19 -7.17 -5.42
C PHE A 130 7.27 -6.07 -5.44
N ILE A 131 7.72 -5.71 -6.65
CA ILE A 131 8.97 -4.98 -7.00
C ILE A 131 10.22 -5.84 -7.16
N THR A 132 10.18 -7.13 -6.80
CA THR A 132 11.21 -8.07 -7.24
C THR A 132 11.20 -8.14 -8.78
N PRO A 133 12.33 -7.95 -9.48
CA PRO A 133 12.33 -7.88 -10.94
C PRO A 133 11.77 -9.13 -11.62
N ASP A 134 12.33 -10.29 -11.30
CA ASP A 134 11.92 -11.61 -11.80
C ASP A 134 12.66 -12.75 -11.06
N ASN A 135 12.35 -13.99 -11.44
CA ASN A 135 12.97 -15.22 -10.92
C ASN A 135 14.45 -15.39 -11.28
N THR A 136 15.06 -14.54 -12.12
CA THR A 136 16.50 -14.61 -12.41
C THR A 136 17.33 -14.00 -11.28
N THR A 137 16.73 -13.11 -10.49
CA THR A 137 17.38 -12.44 -9.35
C THR A 137 17.44 -13.30 -8.09
N GLU A 138 18.23 -12.87 -7.10
CA GLU A 138 18.23 -13.43 -5.75
C GLU A 138 17.09 -12.80 -4.93
N PHE A 139 15.99 -13.54 -4.80
CA PHE A 139 14.75 -13.09 -4.18
C PHE A 139 14.42 -13.82 -2.87
N THR A 140 15.34 -14.66 -2.38
CA THR A 140 15.15 -15.41 -1.13
C THR A 140 16.34 -15.29 -0.19
N TYR A 141 16.06 -15.35 1.11
CA TYR A 141 17.05 -15.62 2.14
C TYR A 141 16.60 -16.84 2.98
N PRO A 142 17.48 -17.82 3.26
CA PRO A 142 18.80 -17.96 2.65
C PRO A 142 18.67 -18.26 1.13
N PRO A 143 19.74 -18.09 0.34
CA PRO A 143 19.66 -18.15 -1.13
C PRO A 143 19.16 -19.50 -1.67
N GLU A 144 19.49 -20.60 -1.00
CA GLU A 144 19.05 -21.96 -1.34
C GLU A 144 17.53 -22.16 -1.27
N LEU A 145 16.80 -21.29 -0.56
CA LEU A 145 15.34 -21.35 -0.46
C LEU A 145 14.66 -21.16 -1.82
N LYS A 146 15.29 -20.45 -2.76
CA LYS A 146 14.81 -20.28 -4.12
C LYS A 146 14.66 -21.62 -4.84
N GLU A 147 15.70 -22.46 -4.77
CA GLU A 147 15.71 -23.78 -5.40
C GLU A 147 14.69 -24.70 -4.73
N GLU A 148 14.62 -24.66 -3.39
CA GLU A 148 13.63 -25.42 -2.62
C GLU A 148 12.18 -25.09 -3.02
N ILE A 149 11.85 -23.81 -3.20
CA ILE A 149 10.53 -23.37 -3.68
C ILE A 149 10.28 -23.85 -5.11
N GLN A 150 11.27 -23.68 -6.00
CA GLN A 150 11.16 -24.10 -7.39
C GLN A 150 10.86 -25.60 -7.52
N GLU A 151 11.53 -26.44 -6.72
CA GLU A 151 11.39 -27.90 -6.76
C GLU A 151 10.05 -28.39 -6.17
N ASN A 152 9.58 -27.79 -5.08
CA ASN A 152 8.41 -28.28 -4.34
C ASN A 152 7.09 -27.60 -4.77
N ILE A 153 7.18 -26.35 -5.20
CA ILE A 153 6.02 -25.50 -5.50
C ILE A 153 5.89 -25.25 -6.99
N GLY A 154 7.01 -24.91 -7.64
CA GLY A 154 7.11 -24.46 -9.02
C GLY A 154 7.65 -23.03 -9.12
N GLU A 155 7.56 -22.45 -10.31
CA GLU A 155 7.99 -21.07 -10.54
C GLU A 155 7.21 -20.06 -9.68
N TYR A 156 7.93 -19.19 -8.97
CA TYR A 156 7.33 -18.18 -8.11
C TYR A 156 6.82 -16.98 -8.93
N ILE A 157 5.63 -16.49 -8.58
CA ILE A 157 4.95 -15.38 -9.24
C ILE A 157 4.80 -14.25 -8.23
N PHE A 158 5.58 -13.18 -8.41
CA PHE A 158 5.59 -12.02 -7.51
C PHE A 158 4.40 -11.11 -7.71
N ASP A 159 4.00 -10.91 -8.97
CA ASP A 159 2.97 -9.97 -9.38
C ASP A 159 2.41 -10.34 -10.76
N VAL A 160 1.29 -9.72 -11.14
CA VAL A 160 0.67 -9.82 -12.46
C VAL A 160 0.40 -8.43 -13.03
N ASN A 161 0.44 -8.30 -14.36
CA ASN A 161 0.09 -7.03 -15.00
C ASN A 161 -1.43 -6.85 -15.05
N PHE A 162 -1.98 -6.16 -14.06
CA PHE A 162 -3.42 -5.96 -13.94
C PHE A 162 -4.01 -4.89 -14.88
N ARG A 163 -3.17 -4.08 -15.52
CA ARG A 163 -3.59 -2.99 -16.40
C ARG A 163 -3.79 -3.46 -17.84
N VAL A 164 -4.64 -4.47 -18.01
CA VAL A 164 -4.94 -5.09 -19.31
C VAL A 164 -6.44 -5.13 -19.56
N GLU A 165 -6.81 -5.09 -20.84
CA GLU A 165 -8.21 -5.15 -21.29
C GLU A 165 -8.80 -6.57 -21.23
N LYS A 166 -7.97 -7.60 -21.45
CA LYS A 166 -8.41 -9.00 -21.48
C LYS A 166 -8.62 -9.54 -20.05
N LYS A 167 -9.78 -9.24 -19.47
CA LYS A 167 -10.08 -9.52 -18.06
C LYS A 167 -10.16 -11.01 -17.74
N GLU A 168 -10.59 -11.86 -18.66
CA GLU A 168 -10.64 -13.31 -18.44
C GLU A 168 -9.26 -13.91 -18.22
N VAL A 169 -8.29 -13.52 -19.05
CA VAL A 169 -6.89 -13.96 -18.92
C VAL A 169 -6.28 -13.44 -17.62
N LEU A 170 -6.51 -12.17 -17.30
CA LEU A 170 -6.03 -11.58 -16.06
C LEU A 170 -6.63 -12.26 -14.82
N LEU A 171 -7.91 -12.63 -14.85
CA LEU A 171 -8.56 -13.35 -13.76
C LEU A 171 -7.84 -14.67 -13.47
N ASP A 172 -7.59 -15.46 -14.52
CA ASP A 172 -6.85 -16.73 -14.41
C ASP A 172 -5.42 -16.52 -13.87
N GLU A 173 -4.73 -15.46 -14.32
CA GLU A 173 -3.39 -15.10 -13.83
C GLU A 173 -3.39 -14.72 -12.35
N ILE A 174 -4.38 -13.94 -11.88
CA ILE A 174 -4.55 -13.58 -10.46
C ILE A 174 -4.78 -14.83 -9.62
N TYR A 175 -5.68 -15.74 -10.03
CA TYR A 175 -5.92 -16.99 -9.31
C TYR A 175 -4.67 -17.89 -9.30
N LYS A 176 -3.94 -17.99 -10.42
CA LYS A 176 -2.70 -18.76 -10.51
C LYS A 176 -1.62 -18.24 -9.57
N MET A 177 -1.39 -16.92 -9.57
CA MET A 177 -0.45 -16.26 -8.67
C MET A 177 -0.84 -16.51 -7.21
N THR A 178 -2.09 -16.23 -6.86
CA THR A 178 -2.61 -16.34 -5.48
C THR A 178 -2.49 -17.77 -4.97
N ARG A 179 -2.86 -18.77 -5.78
CA ARG A 179 -2.71 -20.19 -5.44
C ARG A 179 -1.25 -20.56 -5.18
N MET A 180 -0.34 -20.10 -6.04
CA MET A 180 1.09 -20.38 -5.87
C MET A 180 1.63 -19.73 -4.58
N GLN A 181 1.23 -18.49 -4.27
CA GLN A 181 1.65 -17.79 -3.05
C GLN A 181 1.17 -18.53 -1.81
N PHE A 182 -0.11 -18.92 -1.75
CA PHE A 182 -0.66 -19.70 -0.64
C PHE A 182 -0.05 -21.11 -0.51
N LYS A 183 0.22 -21.80 -1.63
CA LYS A 183 0.94 -23.07 -1.64
C LYS A 183 2.35 -22.92 -1.04
N THR A 184 3.04 -21.83 -1.36
CA THR A 184 4.34 -21.48 -0.76
C THR A 184 4.21 -21.20 0.73
N VAL A 185 3.20 -20.43 1.17
CA VAL A 185 2.93 -20.17 2.59
C VAL A 185 2.77 -21.47 3.37
N ARG A 186 1.89 -22.38 2.92
CA ARG A 186 1.65 -23.66 3.60
C ARG A 186 2.90 -24.52 3.67
N TYR A 187 3.65 -24.61 2.57
CA TYR A 187 4.92 -25.31 2.54
C TYR A 187 5.88 -24.79 3.61
N LEU A 188 6.12 -23.47 3.65
CA LEU A 188 7.03 -22.86 4.61
C LEU A 188 6.54 -22.99 6.07
N LEU A 189 5.23 -22.89 6.30
CA LEU A 189 4.63 -23.11 7.62
C LEU A 189 4.92 -24.51 8.18
N GLN A 190 4.96 -25.52 7.29
CA GLN A 190 5.17 -26.92 7.64
C GLN A 190 6.66 -27.33 7.68
N THR A 191 7.51 -26.75 6.85
CA THR A 191 8.90 -27.18 6.68
C THR A 191 9.92 -26.32 7.41
N LYS A 192 9.59 -25.06 7.74
CA LYS A 192 10.53 -24.13 8.39
C LYS A 192 10.26 -24.00 9.89
N GLU A 193 11.32 -23.74 10.65
CA GLU A 193 11.18 -23.33 12.04
C GLU A 193 10.88 -21.83 12.13
N TRP A 194 9.80 -21.47 12.82
CA TRP A 194 9.37 -20.09 13.00
C TRP A 194 8.69 -19.87 14.35
N ASP A 195 8.82 -18.64 14.85
CA ASP A 195 8.08 -18.06 15.97
C ASP A 195 7.16 -16.93 15.50
N TYR A 196 7.61 -16.19 14.48
CA TYR A 196 6.87 -15.14 13.79
C TYR A 196 6.78 -15.48 12.30
N PHE A 197 5.57 -15.55 11.77
CA PHE A 197 5.33 -15.79 10.34
C PHE A 197 4.50 -14.63 9.81
N HIS A 198 4.97 -13.93 8.78
CA HIS A 198 4.25 -12.80 8.19
C HIS A 198 4.33 -12.88 6.68
N PHE A 199 3.18 -12.97 6.03
CA PHE A 199 3.09 -12.95 4.58
C PHE A 199 2.06 -11.94 4.07
N VAL A 200 2.25 -11.47 2.84
CA VAL A 200 1.31 -10.58 2.14
C VAL A 200 0.86 -11.24 0.84
N ILE A 201 -0.46 -11.28 0.62
CA ILE A 201 -1.09 -11.72 -0.63
C ILE A 201 -1.49 -10.48 -1.43
N ILE A 202 -0.69 -10.15 -2.43
CA ILE A 202 -0.89 -8.98 -3.32
C ILE A 202 -2.06 -9.17 -4.29
N GLY A 203 -2.49 -10.41 -4.52
CA GLY A 203 -3.52 -10.73 -5.50
C GLY A 203 -4.85 -10.02 -5.25
N LEU A 204 -5.19 -9.70 -4.00
CA LEU A 204 -6.42 -8.96 -3.68
C LEU A 204 -6.38 -7.51 -4.16
N ASP A 205 -5.25 -6.82 -4.02
CA ASP A 205 -5.07 -5.48 -4.58
C ASP A 205 -5.18 -5.48 -6.10
N ARG A 206 -4.52 -6.44 -6.76
CA ARG A 206 -4.60 -6.59 -8.22
C ARG A 206 -6.03 -6.89 -8.68
N PHE A 207 -6.75 -7.71 -7.92
CA PHE A 207 -8.15 -8.00 -8.17
C PHE A 207 -9.02 -6.75 -8.02
N HIS A 208 -8.87 -5.99 -6.94
CA HIS A 208 -9.59 -4.74 -6.72
C HIS A 208 -9.35 -3.76 -7.87
N HIS A 209 -8.10 -3.47 -8.22
CA HIS A 209 -7.79 -2.58 -9.34
C HIS A 209 -8.35 -3.05 -10.69
N ALA A 210 -8.45 -4.36 -10.91
CA ALA A 210 -8.90 -4.88 -12.20
C ALA A 210 -10.41 -5.13 -12.31
N PHE A 211 -11.12 -5.29 -11.19
CA PHE A 211 -12.50 -5.80 -11.21
C PHE A 211 -13.51 -5.02 -10.36
N TRP A 212 -13.12 -3.94 -9.66
CA TRP A 212 -14.03 -3.22 -8.75
C TRP A 212 -15.34 -2.77 -9.41
N LYS A 213 -15.26 -2.21 -10.62
CA LYS A 213 -16.42 -1.71 -11.37
C LYS A 213 -17.47 -2.76 -11.70
N PHE A 214 -17.10 -4.04 -11.73
CA PHE A 214 -18.02 -5.12 -12.06
C PHE A 214 -18.91 -5.50 -10.87
N TYR A 215 -18.47 -5.16 -9.66
CA TYR A 215 -19.14 -5.48 -8.41
C TYR A 215 -19.86 -4.27 -7.80
N ASP A 216 -19.22 -3.10 -7.80
CA ASP A 216 -19.71 -1.93 -7.09
C ASP A 216 -20.76 -1.16 -7.90
N LYS A 217 -22.03 -1.27 -7.49
CA LYS A 217 -23.17 -0.59 -8.13
C LYS A 217 -23.08 0.94 -8.09
N GLU A 218 -22.26 1.51 -7.22
CA GLU A 218 -22.02 2.96 -7.16
C GLU A 218 -20.87 3.40 -8.08
N HIS A 219 -20.14 2.45 -8.70
CA HIS A 219 -19.07 2.78 -9.62
C HIS A 219 -19.63 3.44 -10.91
N PRO A 220 -19.04 4.54 -11.42
CA PRO A 220 -19.57 5.27 -12.59
C PRO A 220 -19.68 4.43 -13.88
N LYS A 221 -18.96 3.31 -13.94
CA LYS A 221 -18.90 2.37 -15.07
C LYS A 221 -19.49 0.99 -14.76
N TYR A 222 -20.30 0.88 -13.71
CA TYR A 222 -20.99 -0.36 -13.41
C TYR A 222 -22.06 -0.66 -14.47
N GLU A 223 -22.10 -1.90 -14.93
CA GLU A 223 -23.14 -2.41 -15.83
C GLU A 223 -23.82 -3.61 -15.15
N GLU A 224 -25.15 -3.57 -15.05
CA GLU A 224 -25.93 -4.66 -14.42
C GLU A 224 -25.89 -5.94 -15.29
N GLY A 225 -25.69 -7.10 -14.66
CA GLY A 225 -25.64 -8.37 -15.37
C GLY A 225 -24.33 -8.63 -16.12
N ASN A 226 -23.27 -7.86 -15.82
CA ASN A 226 -21.96 -8.08 -16.41
C ASN A 226 -21.39 -9.46 -16.01
N ILE A 227 -20.54 -10.02 -16.88
CA ILE A 227 -20.06 -11.41 -16.73
C ILE A 227 -19.18 -11.63 -15.48
N PHE A 228 -18.64 -10.56 -14.89
CA PHE A 228 -17.74 -10.62 -13.73
C PHE A 228 -18.40 -10.23 -12.40
N GLU A 229 -19.71 -9.97 -12.38
CA GLU A 229 -20.43 -9.42 -11.22
C GLU A 229 -20.26 -10.24 -9.94
N ASN A 230 -20.11 -11.55 -10.09
CA ASN A 230 -19.92 -12.49 -8.98
C ASN A 230 -18.44 -12.79 -8.65
N GLU A 231 -17.48 -12.33 -9.44
CA GLU A 231 -16.08 -12.70 -9.27
C GLU A 231 -15.47 -12.14 -7.98
N MET A 232 -15.87 -10.93 -7.56
CA MET A 232 -15.43 -10.36 -6.28
C MET A 232 -15.81 -11.29 -5.12
N LYS A 233 -17.08 -11.73 -5.07
CA LYS A 233 -17.57 -12.68 -4.05
C LYS A 233 -16.82 -14.01 -4.10
N LYS A 234 -16.60 -14.57 -5.30
CA LYS A 234 -15.89 -15.84 -5.49
C LYS A 234 -14.44 -15.75 -5.03
N TYR A 235 -13.77 -14.63 -5.33
CA TYR A 235 -12.39 -14.42 -4.96
C TYR A 235 -12.23 -14.27 -3.44
N TYR A 236 -13.10 -13.52 -2.75
CA TYR A 236 -13.12 -13.46 -1.28
C TYR A 236 -13.39 -14.84 -0.65
N SER A 237 -14.34 -15.60 -1.20
CA SER A 237 -14.60 -16.97 -0.76
C SER A 237 -13.40 -17.89 -0.97
N TYR A 238 -12.67 -17.75 -2.07
CA TYR A 238 -11.42 -18.46 -2.32
C TYR A 238 -10.32 -18.10 -1.31
N LEU A 239 -10.10 -16.80 -1.05
CA LEU A 239 -9.14 -16.34 -0.04
C LEU A 239 -9.49 -16.88 1.36
N ASP A 240 -10.76 -16.90 1.74
CA ASP A 240 -11.21 -17.43 3.03
C ASP A 240 -10.91 -18.94 3.17
N ASN A 241 -11.11 -19.72 2.10
CA ASN A 241 -10.78 -21.15 2.10
C ASN A 241 -9.26 -21.38 2.25
N GLU A 242 -8.43 -20.63 1.51
CA GLU A 242 -6.96 -20.71 1.63
C GLU A 242 -6.47 -20.31 3.03
N ILE A 243 -7.12 -19.33 3.66
CA ILE A 243 -6.90 -18.97 5.06
C ILE A 243 -7.34 -20.11 5.99
N GLY A 244 -8.48 -20.74 5.73
CA GLY A 244 -8.94 -21.93 6.45
C GLY A 244 -7.89 -23.05 6.48
N GLU A 245 -7.31 -23.38 5.32
CA GLU A 245 -6.23 -24.38 5.23
C GLU A 245 -4.99 -23.97 6.05
N ILE A 246 -4.66 -22.68 6.11
CA ILE A 246 -3.58 -22.20 7.00
C ILE A 246 -3.94 -22.42 8.47
N LEU A 247 -5.17 -22.06 8.88
CA LEU A 247 -5.61 -22.16 10.27
C LEU A 247 -5.57 -23.62 10.78
N GLU A 248 -5.83 -24.60 9.93
CA GLU A 248 -5.75 -26.03 10.25
C GLU A 248 -4.33 -26.50 10.58
N LEU A 249 -3.30 -25.80 10.09
CA LEU A 249 -1.89 -26.09 10.39
C LEU A 249 -1.41 -25.48 11.71
N LEU A 250 -2.22 -24.63 12.35
CA LEU A 250 -1.85 -23.90 13.57
C LEU A 250 -2.34 -24.62 14.83
N ASN A 251 -1.64 -24.39 15.94
CA ASN A 251 -2.00 -24.96 17.24
C ASN A 251 -2.40 -23.88 18.25
N GLU A 252 -2.78 -24.32 19.45
CA GLU A 252 -3.23 -23.49 20.58
C GLU A 252 -2.21 -22.46 21.10
N GLU A 253 -0.95 -22.50 20.66
CA GLU A 253 0.09 -21.54 21.03
C GLU A 253 0.26 -20.42 20.00
N THR A 254 -0.42 -20.51 18.86
CA THR A 254 -0.29 -19.55 17.75
C THR A 254 -1.45 -18.55 17.76
N SER A 255 -1.12 -17.28 17.97
CA SER A 255 -2.05 -16.18 17.67
C SER A 255 -2.05 -15.87 16.17
N VAL A 256 -3.19 -15.40 15.67
CA VAL A 256 -3.38 -15.05 14.26
C VAL A 256 -3.77 -13.59 14.14
N MET A 257 -3.16 -12.88 13.20
CA MET A 257 -3.61 -11.57 12.75
C MET A 257 -4.00 -11.62 11.28
N ILE A 258 -5.10 -10.99 10.92
CA ILE A 258 -5.39 -10.60 9.54
C ILE A 258 -5.28 -9.09 9.49
N VAL A 259 -4.48 -8.55 8.58
CA VAL A 259 -4.25 -7.11 8.45
C VAL A 259 -4.28 -6.71 6.97
N SER A 260 -4.61 -5.45 6.72
CA SER A 260 -4.42 -4.82 5.42
C SER A 260 -3.64 -3.53 5.59
N ASP A 261 -2.79 -3.23 4.62
CA ASP A 261 -2.04 -2.00 4.55
C ASP A 261 -2.93 -0.78 4.26
N HIS A 262 -3.91 -0.91 3.36
CA HIS A 262 -4.94 0.09 3.09
C HIS A 262 -6.27 -0.55 2.65
N GLY A 263 -7.29 0.27 2.38
CA GLY A 263 -8.53 -0.18 1.76
C GLY A 263 -8.58 0.11 0.27
N ALA A 264 -9.74 -0.16 -0.34
CA ALA A 264 -10.09 0.24 -1.70
C ALA A 264 -11.51 0.79 -1.76
N LYS A 265 -11.77 1.57 -2.81
CA LYS A 265 -13.09 2.08 -3.20
C LYS A 265 -13.14 2.41 -4.69
N ALA A 266 -14.34 2.71 -5.19
CA ALA A 266 -14.55 3.09 -6.58
C ALA A 266 -13.76 4.35 -6.97
N MET A 267 -13.10 4.29 -8.13
CA MET A 267 -12.48 5.46 -8.73
C MET A 267 -13.54 6.30 -9.46
N LYS A 268 -13.65 7.60 -9.13
CA LYS A 268 -14.56 8.50 -9.84
C LYS A 268 -13.97 9.10 -11.11
N GLY A 269 -12.64 9.22 -11.14
CA GLY A 269 -11.90 9.84 -12.24
C GLY A 269 -10.51 10.27 -11.80
N LEU A 270 -9.80 10.96 -12.69
CA LEU A 270 -8.46 11.47 -12.44
C LEU A 270 -8.37 12.98 -12.64
N ILE A 271 -7.47 13.60 -11.88
CA ILE A 271 -7.01 14.98 -12.06
C ILE A 271 -5.58 14.94 -12.62
N CYS A 272 -5.38 15.44 -13.83
CA CYS A 272 -4.06 15.73 -14.40
C CYS A 272 -3.43 16.88 -13.61
N VAL A 273 -2.65 16.56 -12.58
CA VAL A 273 -2.22 17.54 -11.57
C VAL A 273 -1.44 18.70 -12.17
N ASN A 274 -0.57 18.45 -13.15
CA ASN A 274 0.21 19.51 -13.78
C ASN A 274 -0.62 20.40 -14.71
N MET A 275 -1.66 19.87 -15.35
CA MET A 275 -2.64 20.69 -16.07
C MET A 275 -3.53 21.50 -15.12
N ALA A 276 -3.83 20.95 -13.94
CA ALA A 276 -4.52 21.69 -12.88
C ALA A 276 -3.67 22.86 -12.37
N LEU A 277 -2.38 22.63 -12.14
CA LEU A 277 -1.41 23.66 -11.76
C LEU A 277 -1.27 24.72 -12.86
N GLU A 278 -1.23 24.32 -14.13
CA GLU A 278 -1.23 25.26 -15.27
C GLU A 278 -2.47 26.15 -15.27
N LYS A 279 -3.67 25.55 -15.13
CA LYS A 279 -4.93 26.29 -15.06
C LYS A 279 -5.02 27.26 -13.87
N LEU A 280 -4.32 26.96 -12.78
CA LEU A 280 -4.21 27.83 -11.59
C LEU A 280 -3.11 28.89 -11.72
N GLY A 281 -2.39 28.93 -12.84
CA GLY A 281 -1.27 29.84 -13.11
C GLY A 281 -0.02 29.52 -12.29
N LEU A 282 0.18 28.27 -11.88
CA LEU A 282 1.29 27.81 -11.04
C LEU A 282 2.38 27.06 -11.82
N LEU A 283 2.03 26.52 -12.99
CA LEU A 283 2.94 25.84 -13.91
C LEU A 283 2.77 26.45 -15.30
N LYS A 284 3.85 26.49 -16.08
CA LYS A 284 3.80 26.97 -17.46
C LYS A 284 4.57 26.03 -18.39
N PHE A 285 3.96 25.63 -19.49
CA PHE A 285 4.67 24.94 -20.58
C PHE A 285 5.19 25.98 -21.59
N LYS A 286 6.41 25.76 -22.11
CA LYS A 286 6.96 26.54 -23.23
C LYS A 286 6.22 26.21 -24.53
N THR A 287 5.90 24.93 -24.72
CA THR A 287 5.13 24.42 -25.85
C THR A 287 4.00 23.53 -25.34
N LYS A 288 2.82 23.60 -25.98
CA LYS A 288 1.68 22.76 -25.57
C LYS A 288 2.09 21.29 -25.70
N PRO A 289 2.07 20.49 -24.61
CA PRO A 289 2.48 19.10 -24.67
C PRO A 289 1.50 18.28 -25.53
N GLN A 290 2.02 17.22 -26.17
CA GLN A 290 1.18 16.23 -26.85
C GLN A 290 0.39 15.41 -25.83
N SER A 291 -0.77 14.89 -26.23
CA SER A 291 -1.60 14.05 -25.35
C SER A 291 -0.84 12.83 -24.82
N LYS A 292 -1.05 12.52 -23.54
CA LYS A 292 -0.37 11.43 -22.79
C LYS A 292 1.14 11.65 -22.59
N THR A 293 1.65 12.88 -22.74
CA THR A 293 3.05 13.18 -22.43
C THR A 293 3.30 13.04 -20.93
N ARG A 294 4.31 12.28 -20.52
CA ARG A 294 4.73 12.22 -19.11
C ARG A 294 5.38 13.56 -18.72
N ILE A 295 5.17 14.02 -17.48
CA ILE A 295 5.63 15.35 -17.06
C ILE A 295 7.14 15.55 -17.25
N GLU A 296 7.95 14.52 -17.01
CA GLU A 296 9.41 14.55 -17.20
C GLU A 296 9.85 14.79 -18.65
N ASN A 297 8.96 14.53 -19.61
CA ASN A 297 9.18 14.72 -21.04
C ASN A 297 8.50 15.98 -21.59
N ALA A 298 7.79 16.73 -20.74
CA ALA A 298 7.12 17.96 -21.15
C ALA A 298 8.10 19.14 -21.16
N ASP A 299 7.92 20.05 -22.11
CA ASP A 299 8.75 21.25 -22.26
C ASP A 299 8.26 22.36 -21.32
N ILE A 300 8.74 22.34 -20.08
CA ILE A 300 8.31 23.25 -18.99
C ILE A 300 9.15 24.55 -18.99
N ASP A 301 8.46 25.68 -18.81
CA ASP A 301 9.04 27.00 -18.57
C ASP A 301 9.36 27.15 -17.08
N TRP A 302 10.51 26.58 -16.67
CA TRP A 302 10.92 26.55 -15.26
C TRP A 302 11.11 27.94 -14.66
N ASP A 303 11.58 28.91 -15.45
CA ASP A 303 11.78 30.30 -15.02
C ASP A 303 10.45 31.03 -14.73
N ASN A 304 9.31 30.42 -15.06
CA ASN A 304 7.97 30.95 -14.82
C ASN A 304 7.04 29.92 -14.14
N THR A 305 7.61 28.89 -13.51
CA THR A 305 6.86 27.83 -12.84
C THR A 305 7.10 27.89 -11.34
N TYR A 306 6.04 28.07 -10.56
CA TYR A 306 6.08 28.09 -9.09
C TYR A 306 6.01 26.70 -8.49
N ALA A 307 5.22 25.80 -9.10
CA ALA A 307 5.07 24.44 -8.62
C ALA A 307 4.75 23.47 -9.75
N TRP A 308 5.15 22.22 -9.53
CA TRP A 308 4.89 21.07 -10.39
C TRP A 308 4.58 19.87 -9.51
N GLY A 309 4.14 18.76 -10.08
CA GLY A 309 3.77 17.61 -9.27
C GLY A 309 3.88 16.25 -9.93
N TRP A 310 3.98 15.24 -9.09
CA TRP A 310 3.88 13.83 -9.48
C TRP A 310 2.50 13.28 -9.16
N GLY A 311 1.90 12.64 -10.17
CA GLY A 311 0.71 11.83 -10.03
C GLY A 311 0.97 10.45 -9.41
N GLY A 312 -0.14 9.79 -9.06
CA GLY A 312 -0.29 8.56 -8.28
C GLY A 312 -1.71 8.53 -7.67
N TYR A 313 -1.96 7.73 -6.64
CA TYR A 313 -3.25 7.74 -5.91
C TYR A 313 -3.55 9.08 -5.19
N TYR A 314 -2.51 9.88 -4.98
CA TYR A 314 -2.54 11.23 -4.45
C TYR A 314 -1.47 12.04 -5.20
N ALA A 315 -1.58 13.36 -5.17
CA ALA A 315 -0.61 14.25 -5.78
C ALA A 315 0.50 14.60 -4.78
N ARG A 316 1.74 14.65 -5.28
CA ARG A 316 2.89 15.20 -4.58
C ARG A 316 3.33 16.44 -5.30
N ILE A 317 3.25 17.58 -4.64
CA ILE A 317 3.56 18.88 -5.22
C ILE A 317 4.93 19.33 -4.72
N PHE A 318 5.73 19.82 -5.65
CA PHE A 318 7.05 20.37 -5.41
C PHE A 318 7.05 21.84 -5.84
N LEU A 319 7.52 22.71 -4.95
CA LEU A 319 7.71 24.12 -5.19
C LEU A 319 9.08 24.35 -5.82
N ASN A 320 9.18 25.33 -6.71
CA ASN A 320 10.40 25.67 -7.40
C ASN A 320 11.21 26.70 -6.59
N LEU A 321 11.85 26.24 -5.51
CA LEU A 321 12.55 27.06 -4.52
C LEU A 321 13.98 27.39 -4.96
N GLU A 322 14.33 28.67 -4.90
CA GLU A 322 15.67 29.17 -5.20
C GLU A 322 16.72 28.49 -4.32
N GLY A 323 17.81 28.03 -4.92
CA GLY A 323 18.89 27.31 -4.23
C GLY A 323 18.62 25.83 -3.93
N ARG A 324 17.37 25.35 -4.05
CA ARG A 324 17.01 23.92 -3.95
C ARG A 324 16.78 23.29 -5.31
N GLU A 325 16.00 23.95 -6.16
CA GLU A 325 15.77 23.56 -7.54
C GLU A 325 16.69 24.36 -8.48
N ILE A 326 17.20 23.72 -9.55
CA ILE A 326 18.21 24.33 -10.45
C ILE A 326 17.71 25.61 -11.14
N ASN A 327 16.41 25.73 -11.38
CA ASN A 327 15.74 26.92 -11.93
C ASN A 327 14.75 27.51 -10.90
N GLY A 328 15.04 27.40 -9.61
CA GLY A 328 14.19 27.91 -8.53
C GLY A 328 13.91 29.41 -8.65
N ILE A 329 12.63 29.80 -8.50
CA ILE A 329 12.17 31.19 -8.62
C ILE A 329 11.51 31.71 -7.33
N ILE A 330 11.13 30.82 -6.42
CA ILE A 330 10.55 31.17 -5.14
C ILE A 330 11.70 31.48 -4.20
N LYS A 331 11.74 32.71 -3.66
CA LYS A 331 12.72 33.06 -2.63
C LYS A 331 12.44 32.34 -1.33
N GLU A 332 13.48 32.05 -0.55
CA GLU A 332 13.36 31.39 0.76
C GLU A 332 12.42 32.14 1.72
N GLU A 333 12.49 33.48 1.73
CA GLU A 333 11.63 34.35 2.56
C GLU A 333 10.14 34.28 2.20
N ASP A 334 9.82 33.96 0.94
CA ASP A 334 8.45 33.88 0.43
C ASP A 334 7.90 32.44 0.44
N TYR A 335 8.75 31.44 0.68
CA TYR A 335 8.43 30.02 0.51
C TYR A 335 7.17 29.60 1.27
N GLU A 336 7.07 29.91 2.56
CA GLU A 336 5.91 29.49 3.37
C GLU A 336 4.63 30.23 2.97
N THR A 337 4.73 31.51 2.59
CA THR A 337 3.59 32.29 2.11
C THR A 337 3.06 31.69 0.80
N ILE A 338 3.93 31.46 -0.18
CA ILE A 338 3.58 30.88 -1.48
C ILE A 338 3.05 29.45 -1.33
N ARG A 339 3.69 28.62 -0.49
CA ARG A 339 3.23 27.25 -0.20
C ARG A 339 1.81 27.22 0.36
N ASN A 340 1.49 28.14 1.28
CA ASN A 340 0.13 28.29 1.83
C ASN A 340 -0.88 28.74 0.77
N GLU A 341 -0.50 29.65 -0.11
CA GLU A 341 -1.35 30.10 -1.21
C GLU A 341 -1.62 28.99 -2.23
N ILE A 342 -0.59 28.23 -2.61
CA ILE A 342 -0.71 27.07 -3.50
C ILE A 342 -1.63 26.02 -2.85
N ALA A 343 -1.45 25.71 -1.56
CA ALA A 343 -2.31 24.79 -0.84
C ALA A 343 -3.78 25.23 -0.85
N LYS A 344 -4.05 26.53 -0.68
CA LYS A 344 -5.42 27.09 -0.80
C LYS A 344 -5.96 26.95 -2.22
N LYS A 345 -5.18 27.30 -3.25
CA LYS A 345 -5.58 27.19 -4.66
C LYS A 345 -5.92 25.74 -5.04
N LEU A 346 -5.12 24.77 -4.61
CA LEU A 346 -5.37 23.34 -4.85
C LEU A 346 -6.70 22.86 -4.26
N LYS A 347 -7.09 23.37 -3.07
CA LYS A 347 -8.40 23.09 -2.45
C LYS A 347 -9.59 23.65 -3.23
N THR A 348 -9.37 24.61 -4.15
CA THR A 348 -10.44 25.18 -5.00
C THR A 348 -10.76 24.33 -6.23
N ILE A 349 -9.93 23.32 -6.54
CA ILE A 349 -10.17 22.43 -7.68
C ILE A 349 -11.50 21.69 -7.46
N LYS A 350 -12.36 21.76 -8.48
CA LYS A 350 -13.68 21.14 -8.54
C LYS A 350 -13.63 19.87 -9.40
N ASP A 351 -14.66 19.04 -9.32
CA ASP A 351 -14.81 17.90 -10.24
C ASP A 351 -15.13 18.36 -11.68
N ALA A 352 -15.22 17.40 -12.61
CA ALA A 352 -15.52 17.65 -14.01
C ALA A 352 -16.89 18.35 -14.25
N ASN A 353 -17.82 18.25 -13.30
CA ASN A 353 -19.14 18.87 -13.34
C ASN A 353 -19.19 20.22 -12.61
N GLY A 354 -18.06 20.71 -12.10
CA GLY A 354 -17.98 21.97 -11.37
C GLY A 354 -18.51 21.89 -9.93
N LYS A 355 -18.61 20.70 -9.34
CA LYS A 355 -18.95 20.50 -7.92
C LYS A 355 -17.69 20.61 -7.04
N PRO A 356 -17.77 21.22 -5.85
CA PRO A 356 -16.67 21.22 -4.90
C PRO A 356 -16.24 19.80 -4.51
N MET A 357 -14.94 19.57 -4.41
CA MET A 357 -14.36 18.31 -3.92
C MET A 357 -13.91 18.45 -2.46
N ASN A 358 -13.98 17.37 -1.68
CA ASN A 358 -13.39 17.30 -0.34
C ASN A 358 -11.87 17.09 -0.41
N THR A 359 -11.17 18.01 -1.07
CA THR A 359 -9.71 17.93 -1.28
C THR A 359 -8.97 18.26 0.00
N LYS A 360 -8.13 17.32 0.46
CA LYS A 360 -7.22 17.53 1.59
C LYS A 360 -5.84 17.86 1.05
N VAL A 361 -5.20 18.87 1.63
CA VAL A 361 -3.83 19.25 1.31
C VAL A 361 -3.09 19.36 2.63
N TYR A 362 -1.99 18.63 2.74
CA TYR A 362 -1.14 18.60 3.91
C TYR A 362 0.29 18.94 3.54
N LYS A 363 0.93 19.69 4.42
CA LYS A 363 2.37 19.80 4.52
C LYS A 363 2.92 18.56 5.25
N PRO A 364 4.12 18.05 4.93
CA PRO A 364 4.68 16.89 5.64
C PRO A 364 4.75 17.08 7.17
N GLU A 365 5.05 18.29 7.65
CA GLU A 365 5.11 18.60 9.09
C GLU A 365 3.75 18.58 9.80
N GLU A 366 2.64 18.56 9.07
CA GLU A 366 1.31 18.31 9.63
C GLU A 366 1.03 16.81 9.85
N LEU A 367 1.80 15.94 9.18
CA LEU A 367 1.60 14.48 9.19
C LEU A 367 2.70 13.74 9.97
N TYR A 368 3.92 14.27 9.98
CA TYR A 368 5.10 13.59 10.47
C TYR A 368 5.91 14.49 11.41
N GLU A 369 6.34 13.91 12.53
CA GLU A 369 7.25 14.58 13.47
C GLU A 369 8.69 14.58 12.95
N ILE A 370 9.09 13.49 12.27
CA ILE A 370 10.38 13.35 11.62
C ILE A 370 10.16 13.28 10.11
N ILE A 371 10.88 14.10 9.37
CA ILE A 371 10.82 14.20 7.91
C ILE A 371 12.24 13.92 7.39
N ARG A 372 12.40 12.85 6.61
CA ARG A 372 13.67 12.45 6.02
C ARG A 372 13.57 12.31 4.51
N GLY A 373 14.70 12.43 3.82
CA GLY A 373 14.74 12.34 2.36
C GLY A 373 14.08 13.54 1.68
N ASP A 374 13.84 13.41 0.38
CA ASP A 374 13.30 14.49 -0.45
C ASP A 374 11.77 14.53 -0.36
N ALA A 375 11.27 15.09 0.73
CA ALA A 375 9.84 15.24 0.97
C ALA A 375 9.17 16.14 -0.07
N PRO A 376 7.92 15.84 -0.48
CA PRO A 376 7.14 16.79 -1.26
C PRO A 376 6.76 18.00 -0.40
N ASP A 377 6.63 19.17 -1.00
CA ASP A 377 6.20 20.36 -0.28
C ASP A 377 4.72 20.26 0.12
N LEU A 378 3.89 19.60 -0.68
CA LEU A 378 2.50 19.31 -0.34
C LEU A 378 2.09 17.89 -0.78
N LEU A 379 1.31 17.22 0.05
CA LEU A 379 0.55 16.01 -0.29
C LEU A 379 -0.92 16.38 -0.50
N VAL A 380 -1.48 16.02 -1.66
CA VAL A 380 -2.82 16.41 -2.08
C VAL A 380 -3.67 15.17 -2.35
N TYR A 381 -4.76 15.05 -1.60
CA TYR A 381 -5.72 13.96 -1.69
C TYR A 381 -7.03 14.52 -2.26
N PHE A 382 -7.25 14.36 -3.58
CA PHE A 382 -8.42 14.90 -4.25
C PHE A 382 -9.69 14.15 -3.84
N ASP A 383 -10.71 14.91 -3.43
CA ASP A 383 -12.00 14.40 -2.95
C ASP A 383 -11.88 13.20 -2.01
N ASN A 384 -11.02 13.32 -0.99
CA ASN A 384 -10.74 12.25 -0.04
C ASN A 384 -10.36 10.92 -0.73
N LEU A 385 -9.46 10.96 -1.72
CA LEU A 385 -8.98 9.83 -2.55
C LEU A 385 -9.95 9.30 -3.62
N ASN A 386 -11.18 9.82 -3.73
CA ASN A 386 -12.09 9.37 -4.79
C ASN A 386 -11.60 9.72 -6.20
N TRP A 387 -10.73 10.74 -6.29
CA TRP A 387 -10.10 11.17 -7.52
C TRP A 387 -8.60 10.92 -7.42
N ARG A 388 -8.07 10.18 -8.40
CA ARG A 388 -6.65 9.88 -8.49
C ARG A 388 -5.91 11.04 -9.17
N SER A 389 -4.62 11.18 -8.91
CA SER A 389 -3.78 12.17 -9.58
C SER A 389 -3.08 11.54 -10.80
N ALA A 390 -3.40 11.98 -12.01
CA ALA A 390 -2.66 11.60 -13.22
C ALA A 390 -1.32 12.32 -13.30
N GLY A 391 -0.30 11.63 -13.83
CA GLY A 391 1.06 12.16 -14.01
C GLY A 391 1.36 12.65 -15.43
N THR A 392 0.48 12.35 -16.38
CA THR A 392 0.58 12.77 -17.78
C THR A 392 -0.15 14.09 -18.05
N VAL A 393 0.18 14.71 -19.18
CA VAL A 393 -0.32 16.02 -19.63
C VAL A 393 -0.63 16.01 -21.13
N GLY A 394 -1.16 17.13 -21.64
CA GLY A 394 -1.42 17.36 -23.07
C GLY A 394 -2.81 16.94 -23.56
N TYR A 395 -3.73 16.64 -22.64
CA TYR A 395 -5.13 16.36 -22.95
C TYR A 395 -5.92 17.65 -23.22
N ASP A 396 -7.15 17.51 -23.74
CA ASP A 396 -8.06 18.65 -23.93
C ASP A 396 -8.70 19.11 -22.61
N SER A 397 -8.67 18.27 -21.58
CA SER A 397 -9.19 18.53 -20.25
C SER A 397 -8.22 18.04 -19.17
N MET A 398 -8.22 18.70 -18.01
CA MET A 398 -7.47 18.23 -16.83
C MET A 398 -8.15 17.04 -16.12
N TYR A 399 -9.34 16.63 -16.58
CA TYR A 399 -10.09 15.51 -16.05
C TYR A 399 -9.99 14.31 -16.99
N LEU A 400 -9.76 13.12 -16.45
CA LEU A 400 -9.80 11.86 -17.21
C LEU A 400 -10.80 10.90 -16.56
N ASP A 401 -11.57 10.19 -17.40
CA ASP A 401 -12.50 9.14 -16.97
C ASP A 401 -11.78 7.80 -16.73
N GLU A 402 -10.54 7.68 -17.18
CA GLU A 402 -9.70 6.48 -17.07
C GLU A 402 -8.30 6.81 -16.62
N ASN A 403 -7.67 5.80 -16.02
CA ASN A 403 -6.30 5.90 -15.58
C ASN A 403 -5.34 6.10 -16.77
N ASP A 404 -4.36 6.99 -16.57
CA ASP A 404 -3.45 7.47 -17.61
C ASP A 404 -2.45 6.43 -18.11
N THR A 405 -2.37 5.30 -17.42
CA THR A 405 -1.38 4.24 -17.57
C THR A 405 -2.01 2.86 -17.80
N GLY A 406 -3.29 2.83 -18.20
CA GLY A 406 -4.07 1.61 -18.49
C GLY A 406 -5.23 1.40 -17.51
N PRO A 407 -6.11 0.41 -17.75
CA PRO A 407 -7.32 0.18 -16.95
C PRO A 407 -7.04 0.04 -15.46
N ASP A 408 -7.84 0.72 -14.66
CA ASP A 408 -7.79 0.70 -13.20
C ASP A 408 -9.17 1.13 -12.69
N ASP A 409 -9.87 0.24 -11.97
CA ASP A 409 -11.27 0.41 -11.58
C ASP A 409 -11.41 0.80 -10.10
N ALA A 410 -10.30 0.87 -9.35
CA ALA A 410 -10.28 1.20 -7.93
C ALA A 410 -9.24 2.26 -7.57
N VAL A 411 -9.48 2.94 -6.46
CA VAL A 411 -8.53 3.81 -5.76
C VAL A 411 -8.33 3.32 -4.35
N HIS A 412 -7.22 3.71 -3.74
CA HIS A 412 -6.91 3.39 -2.36
C HIS A 412 -7.85 4.14 -1.40
N ASP A 413 -8.09 3.55 -0.24
CA ASP A 413 -8.86 4.18 0.84
C ASP A 413 -8.10 4.17 2.17
N TRP A 414 -8.53 5.05 3.08
CA TRP A 414 -7.85 5.29 4.35
C TRP A 414 -7.92 4.13 5.34
N HIS A 415 -8.84 3.19 5.14
CA HIS A 415 -9.12 2.14 6.11
C HIS A 415 -8.96 0.77 5.48
N GLY A 416 -7.93 0.06 5.91
CA GLY A 416 -7.85 -1.40 5.78
C GLY A 416 -8.57 -2.08 6.95
N VAL A 417 -8.25 -3.35 7.17
CA VAL A 417 -8.83 -4.19 8.22
C VAL A 417 -7.78 -4.63 9.22
N TYR A 418 -8.21 -4.90 10.46
CA TYR A 418 -7.47 -5.78 11.35
C TYR A 418 -8.41 -6.78 12.04
N ILE A 419 -7.92 -8.00 12.24
CA ILE A 419 -8.49 -9.03 13.10
C ILE A 419 -7.33 -9.62 13.90
N ILE A 420 -7.48 -9.78 15.21
CA ILE A 420 -6.48 -10.41 16.07
C ILE A 420 -7.18 -11.49 16.89
N PHE A 421 -6.70 -12.72 16.77
CA PHE A 421 -7.23 -13.90 17.44
C PHE A 421 -6.13 -14.57 18.26
N ASP A 422 -6.35 -14.73 19.56
CA ASP A 422 -5.54 -15.58 20.44
C ASP A 422 -6.40 -16.78 20.83
N PRO A 423 -6.02 -18.02 20.49
CA PRO A 423 -6.84 -19.21 20.77
C PRO A 423 -7.15 -19.42 22.26
N LYS A 424 -6.38 -18.79 23.15
CA LYS A 424 -6.59 -18.83 24.61
C LYS A 424 -7.51 -17.73 25.12
N LYS A 425 -7.93 -16.78 24.26
CA LYS A 425 -8.81 -15.65 24.60
C LYS A 425 -10.01 -15.62 23.65
N LYS A 426 -11.22 -15.81 24.19
CA LYS A 426 -12.46 -15.70 23.41
C LYS A 426 -13.13 -14.37 23.74
N ILE A 427 -12.89 -13.35 22.90
CA ILE A 427 -13.28 -11.97 23.19
C ILE A 427 -14.50 -11.57 22.36
N GLY A 428 -14.43 -11.73 21.04
CA GLY A 428 -15.52 -11.42 20.11
C GLY A 428 -15.95 -9.95 20.14
N LYS A 429 -15.04 -9.02 19.81
CA LYS A 429 -15.31 -7.58 19.96
C LYS A 429 -14.78 -6.73 18.81
N ASP A 430 -15.63 -5.87 18.28
CA ASP A 430 -15.20 -4.73 17.45
C ASP A 430 -14.59 -3.65 18.37
N LEU A 431 -13.31 -3.37 18.19
CA LEU A 431 -12.58 -2.36 18.96
C LEU A 431 -12.56 -0.99 18.26
N GLY A 432 -13.26 -0.87 17.12
CA GLY A 432 -13.31 0.33 16.30
C GLY A 432 -12.00 0.56 15.56
N GLU A 433 -11.72 1.84 15.28
CA GLU A 433 -10.52 2.23 14.54
C GLU A 433 -9.23 2.06 15.37
N ARG A 434 -8.20 1.49 14.72
CA ARG A 434 -6.81 1.43 15.21
C ARG A 434 -5.86 1.93 14.14
N SER A 435 -4.63 2.26 14.52
CA SER A 435 -3.61 2.71 13.57
C SER A 435 -2.84 1.53 13.02
N ILE A 436 -2.44 1.60 11.75
CA ILE A 436 -1.46 0.66 11.16
C ILE A 436 -0.16 0.58 11.97
N LEU A 437 0.20 1.67 12.67
CA LEU A 437 1.35 1.74 13.58
C LEU A 437 1.21 0.79 14.78
N ASP A 438 -0.01 0.40 15.14
CA ASP A 438 -0.30 -0.44 16.30
C ASP A 438 0.07 -1.92 16.07
N ILE A 439 0.25 -2.35 14.82
CA ILE A 439 0.51 -3.76 14.48
C ILE A 439 1.89 -4.21 14.95
N ALA A 440 2.94 -3.39 14.74
CA ALA A 440 4.29 -3.70 15.17
C ALA A 440 4.42 -3.91 16.71
N PRO A 441 4.02 -2.94 17.56
CA PRO A 441 4.09 -3.10 19.02
C PRO A 441 3.20 -4.25 19.51
N THR A 442 2.03 -4.45 18.90
CA THR A 442 1.15 -5.58 19.26
C THR A 442 1.80 -6.93 18.95
N SER A 443 2.50 -7.04 17.82
CA SER A 443 3.24 -8.24 17.43
C SER A 443 4.34 -8.59 18.45
N LEU A 444 5.15 -7.59 18.83
CA LEU A 444 6.19 -7.76 19.84
C LEU A 444 5.60 -8.14 21.21
N ASN A 445 4.51 -7.50 21.61
CA ASN A 445 3.82 -7.79 22.86
C ASN A 445 3.31 -9.24 22.93
N ILE A 446 2.70 -9.75 21.85
CA ILE A 446 2.21 -11.14 21.78
C ILE A 446 3.36 -12.14 21.98
N LEU A 447 4.52 -11.85 21.39
CA LEU A 447 5.72 -12.71 21.49
C LEU A 447 6.51 -12.48 22.78
N GLY A 448 6.09 -11.56 23.66
CA GLY A 448 6.80 -11.23 24.89
C GLY A 448 8.14 -10.53 24.65
N VAL A 449 8.30 -9.87 23.50
CA VAL A 449 9.48 -9.08 23.16
C VAL A 449 9.26 -7.63 23.59
N LYS A 450 10.28 -7.02 24.21
CA LYS A 450 10.23 -5.62 24.64
C LYS A 450 10.01 -4.71 23.43
N ILE A 451 8.99 -3.86 23.51
CA ILE A 451 8.67 -2.86 22.48
C ILE A 451 9.69 -1.71 22.56
N PRO A 452 10.32 -1.30 21.44
CA PRO A 452 11.16 -0.11 21.40
C PRO A 452 10.39 1.15 21.81
N LEU A 453 11.05 2.05 22.55
CA LEU A 453 10.41 3.25 23.10
C LEU A 453 10.04 4.29 22.04
N ASP A 454 10.64 4.17 20.87
CA ASP A 454 10.51 5.09 19.76
C ASP A 454 9.46 4.63 18.73
N PHE A 455 8.75 3.52 18.98
CA PHE A 455 7.58 3.14 18.19
C PHE A 455 6.46 4.15 18.40
N GLU A 456 5.80 4.55 17.31
CA GLU A 456 4.77 5.59 17.31
C GLU A 456 3.35 5.01 17.48
N GLY A 457 3.22 3.69 17.53
CA GLY A 457 1.94 2.97 17.71
C GLY A 457 1.74 2.42 19.11
N ASN A 458 0.51 1.98 19.40
CA ASN A 458 0.10 1.43 20.67
C ASN A 458 -0.17 -0.08 20.58
N VAL A 459 -0.08 -0.77 21.72
CA VAL A 459 -0.50 -2.18 21.79
C VAL A 459 -2.02 -2.27 21.73
N ILE A 460 -2.55 -3.08 20.81
CA ILE A 460 -3.96 -3.50 20.79
C ILE A 460 -4.12 -4.60 21.85
N ASN A 461 -4.81 -4.28 22.93
CA ASN A 461 -5.02 -5.21 24.04
C ASN A 461 -6.06 -6.29 23.70
N LEU A 462 -5.68 -7.55 23.92
CA LEU A 462 -6.52 -8.75 23.82
C LEU A 462 -7.06 -9.16 25.19
#